data_AF-A0A7S0BNU1-F1
#
_entry.id   AF-A0A7S0BNU1-F1
#
_cell.length_a   1.000
_cell.length_b   1.000
_cell.length_c   1.000
_cell.angle_alpha   90.00
_cell.angle_beta   90.00
_cell.angle_gamma   90.00
#
_symmetry.space_group_name_H-M   'P 1'
#
loop_
_entity.id
_entity.type
_entity.pdbx_description
1 polymer ?
#
loop_
_entity_poly.entity_id
_entity_poly.type
_entity_poly.pdbx_seq_one_letter_code
_entity_poly.pdbx_strand_id
1 'polypeptide(L)'
;MEPEIKRARVNSPSEIVPEVDVEEEQVEVDVRKLAKQLEKSVNNNLKLRAKHADQPENFVDSEVDLDECILNLSTLTASPQLFSELVRLGTVDTVIGLLAHENNDICSDTINLLNDLLSQEEEAEEEGFVLQLAEAFLKGNGPAALARCLKRFGEDEDGTRSVYNALSVFENILELKPDISEELLKQSKLRQFLISGVKKDRPHGSIKQYCAELLAMLAQNDDACKKRILSDGGIDTILECIGDMRKRDPESEEERET
;
A
#
# COMPACT_ATOMS: atom_id res chain seq x y z
N MET A 1 -75.02 40.64 -16.94
CA MET A 1 -74.56 39.25 -16.78
C MET A 1 -73.93 38.83 -18.08
N GLU A 2 -72.62 38.75 -18.13
CA GLU A 2 -71.80 37.89 -19.02
C GLU A 2 -70.33 37.98 -18.50
N PRO A 3 -69.54 36.89 -18.53
CA PRO A 3 -68.48 36.67 -17.55
C PRO A 3 -67.06 36.97 -18.04
N GLU A 4 -66.20 37.41 -17.11
CA GLU A 4 -64.76 37.60 -17.28
C GLU A 4 -64.01 36.26 -17.46
N ILE A 5 -63.18 36.18 -18.51
CA ILE A 5 -62.28 35.05 -18.78
C ILE A 5 -61.01 35.23 -17.94
N LYS A 6 -60.86 34.46 -16.86
CA LYS A 6 -59.61 34.34 -16.09
C LYS A 6 -58.63 33.44 -16.84
N ARG A 7 -57.49 33.99 -17.26
CA ARG A 7 -56.32 33.23 -17.74
C ARG A 7 -55.69 32.47 -16.57
N ALA A 8 -55.69 31.13 -16.64
CA ALA A 8 -54.93 30.28 -15.73
C ALA A 8 -53.43 30.35 -16.08
N ARG A 9 -52.61 30.73 -15.10
CA ARG A 9 -51.15 30.67 -15.18
C ARG A 9 -50.75 29.24 -14.81
N VAL A 10 -50.38 28.44 -15.80
CA VAL A 10 -49.79 27.11 -15.57
C VAL A 10 -48.37 27.33 -15.05
N ASN A 11 -48.17 27.10 -13.76
CA ASN A 11 -46.83 26.98 -13.18
C ASN A 11 -46.44 25.51 -13.31
N SER A 12 -45.57 25.19 -14.27
CA SER A 12 -44.91 23.89 -14.35
C SER A 12 -43.91 23.76 -13.20
N PRO A 13 -43.92 22.65 -12.44
CA PRO A 13 -42.84 22.36 -11.51
C PRO A 13 -41.57 22.12 -12.33
N SER A 14 -40.55 22.97 -12.14
CA SER A 14 -39.19 22.69 -12.58
C SER A 14 -38.72 21.43 -11.86
N GLU A 15 -38.71 20.30 -12.57
CA GLU A 15 -37.93 19.13 -12.17
C GLU A 15 -36.47 19.57 -12.08
N ILE A 16 -35.96 19.65 -10.85
CA ILE A 16 -34.54 19.80 -10.59
C ILE A 16 -33.94 18.45 -10.93
N VAL A 17 -33.51 18.29 -12.19
CA VAL A 17 -32.56 17.24 -12.54
C VAL A 17 -31.28 17.62 -11.78
N PRO A 18 -30.72 16.76 -10.93
CA PRO A 18 -29.41 17.05 -10.36
C PRO A 18 -28.43 17.21 -11.52
N GLU A 19 -27.90 18.41 -11.72
CA GLU A 19 -26.70 18.62 -12.52
C GLU A 19 -25.59 17.85 -11.81
N VAL A 20 -25.33 16.62 -12.27
CA VAL A 20 -24.10 15.92 -11.95
C VAL A 20 -23.01 16.72 -12.67
N ASP A 21 -22.00 17.18 -11.92
CA ASP A 21 -20.91 17.96 -12.50
C ASP A 21 -20.21 17.11 -13.58
N VAL A 22 -20.26 17.58 -14.83
CA VAL A 22 -19.70 16.86 -16.00
C VAL A 22 -18.20 16.56 -15.80
N GLU A 23 -17.53 17.38 -14.98
CA GLU A 23 -16.14 17.16 -14.56
C GLU A 23 -16.00 15.91 -13.66
N GLU A 24 -16.90 15.68 -12.70
CA GLU A 24 -16.88 14.48 -11.85
C GLU A 24 -17.14 13.20 -12.66
N GLU A 25 -18.10 13.23 -13.58
CA GLU A 25 -18.44 12.07 -14.43
C GLU A 25 -17.28 11.71 -15.38
N GLN A 26 -16.57 12.70 -15.92
CA GLN A 26 -15.39 12.47 -16.77
C GLN A 26 -14.23 11.84 -15.99
N VAL A 27 -14.00 12.29 -14.76
CA VAL A 27 -12.93 11.75 -13.90
C VAL A 27 -13.22 10.29 -13.51
N GLU A 28 -14.47 9.95 -13.17
CA GLU A 28 -14.86 8.54 -12.92
C GLU A 28 -14.62 7.63 -14.15
N VAL A 29 -14.91 8.12 -15.35
CA VAL A 29 -14.69 7.38 -16.59
C VAL A 29 -13.20 7.09 -16.79
N ASP A 30 -12.33 8.02 -16.43
CA ASP A 30 -10.88 7.87 -16.55
C ASP A 30 -10.31 6.85 -15.56
N VAL A 31 -10.79 6.83 -14.30
CA VAL A 31 -10.40 5.80 -13.31
C VAL A 31 -10.81 4.40 -13.77
N ARG A 32 -12.04 4.24 -14.26
CA ARG A 32 -12.53 2.96 -14.79
C ARG A 32 -11.71 2.50 -15.99
N LYS A 33 -11.21 3.44 -16.80
CA LYS A 33 -10.34 3.13 -17.94
C LYS A 33 -8.98 2.64 -17.47
N LEU A 34 -8.35 3.33 -16.51
CA LEU A 34 -7.08 2.90 -15.90
C LEU A 34 -7.19 1.51 -15.29
N ALA A 35 -8.22 1.26 -14.47
CA ALA A 35 -8.47 -0.04 -13.86
C ALA A 35 -8.64 -1.15 -14.91
N LYS A 36 -9.45 -0.91 -15.95
CA LYS A 36 -9.64 -1.87 -17.06
C LYS A 36 -8.35 -2.13 -17.85
N GLN A 37 -7.51 -1.12 -18.02
CA GLN A 37 -6.22 -1.27 -18.70
C GLN A 37 -5.27 -2.13 -17.87
N LEU A 38 -5.17 -1.88 -16.56
CA LEU A 38 -4.40 -2.73 -15.65
C LEU A 38 -4.88 -4.18 -15.74
N GLU A 39 -6.18 -4.43 -15.54
CA GLU A 39 -6.76 -5.78 -15.62
C GLU A 39 -6.45 -6.48 -16.93
N LYS A 40 -6.58 -5.77 -18.05
CA LYS A 40 -6.28 -6.31 -19.37
C LYS A 40 -4.80 -6.65 -19.50
N SER A 41 -3.91 -5.79 -19.01
CA SER A 41 -2.46 -5.98 -19.06
C SER A 41 -2.02 -7.16 -18.20
N VAL A 42 -2.49 -7.26 -16.95
CA VAL A 42 -2.27 -8.41 -16.05
C VAL A 42 -2.69 -9.71 -16.71
N ASN A 43 -3.91 -9.75 -17.26
CA ASN A 43 -4.42 -10.95 -17.93
C ASN A 43 -3.65 -11.31 -19.20
N ASN A 44 -3.16 -10.32 -19.95
CA ASN A 44 -2.34 -10.55 -21.14
C ASN A 44 -0.96 -11.12 -20.76
N ASN A 45 -0.29 -10.49 -19.79
CA ASN A 45 1.00 -10.95 -19.28
C ASN A 45 0.91 -12.38 -18.75
N LEU A 46 -0.06 -12.67 -17.87
CA LEU A 46 -0.28 -14.03 -17.35
C LEU A 46 -0.51 -15.07 -18.45
N LYS A 47 -1.28 -14.72 -19.49
CA LYS A 47 -1.50 -15.62 -20.64
C LYS A 47 -0.22 -15.88 -21.43
N LEU A 48 0.58 -14.86 -21.67
CA LEU A 48 1.84 -15.00 -22.41
C LEU A 48 2.87 -15.80 -21.60
N ARG A 49 3.01 -15.53 -20.29
CA ARG A 49 3.83 -16.33 -19.37
C ARG A 49 3.41 -17.79 -19.35
N ALA A 50 2.09 -18.06 -19.27
CA ALA A 50 1.59 -19.44 -19.28
C ALA A 50 1.84 -20.17 -20.62
N LYS A 51 1.82 -19.43 -21.74
CA LYS A 51 2.04 -19.98 -23.09
C LYS A 51 3.52 -20.15 -23.42
N HIS A 52 4.37 -19.29 -22.90
CA HIS A 52 5.79 -19.17 -23.24
C HIS A 52 6.68 -19.23 -21.98
N ALA A 53 6.38 -20.15 -21.05
CA ALA A 53 7.00 -20.18 -19.71
C ALA A 53 8.54 -20.21 -19.73
N ASP A 54 9.13 -20.94 -20.68
CA ASP A 54 10.59 -21.09 -20.82
C ASP A 54 11.21 -20.08 -21.82
N GLN A 55 10.43 -19.11 -22.30
CA GLN A 55 10.84 -18.15 -23.34
C GLN A 55 10.49 -16.71 -22.91
N PRO A 56 11.24 -16.12 -21.96
CA PRO A 56 10.98 -14.79 -21.44
C PRO A 56 10.81 -13.70 -22.51
N GLU A 57 11.58 -13.80 -23.59
CA GLU A 57 11.54 -12.88 -24.72
C GLU A 57 10.15 -12.71 -25.36
N ASN A 58 9.25 -13.67 -25.18
CA ASN A 58 7.89 -13.61 -25.75
C ASN A 58 6.87 -12.87 -24.86
N PHE A 59 7.25 -12.51 -23.63
CA PHE A 59 6.37 -11.78 -22.72
C PHE A 59 6.99 -10.50 -22.15
N VAL A 60 8.25 -10.15 -22.49
CA VAL A 60 8.90 -8.89 -22.08
C VAL A 60 8.05 -7.67 -22.48
N ASP A 61 7.57 -7.58 -23.72
CA ASP A 61 6.76 -6.44 -24.15
C ASP A 61 5.47 -6.31 -23.30
N SER A 62 4.89 -7.43 -22.88
CA SER A 62 3.73 -7.41 -22.00
C SER A 62 4.05 -7.12 -20.53
N GLU A 63 5.30 -7.28 -20.10
CA GLU A 63 5.77 -6.79 -18.80
C GLU A 63 5.94 -5.28 -18.82
N VAL A 64 6.49 -4.72 -19.90
CA VAL A 64 6.59 -3.27 -20.10
C VAL A 64 5.20 -2.62 -20.13
N ASP A 65 4.26 -3.19 -20.89
CA ASP A 65 2.87 -2.72 -20.91
C ASP A 65 2.20 -2.77 -19.52
N LEU A 66 2.56 -3.76 -18.69
CA LEU A 66 2.03 -3.92 -17.34
C LEU A 66 2.63 -2.91 -16.38
N ASP A 67 3.95 -2.71 -16.43
CA ASP A 67 4.65 -1.68 -15.68
C ASP A 67 4.08 -0.28 -15.97
N GLU A 68 3.91 0.07 -17.25
CA GLU A 68 3.28 1.35 -17.63
C GLU A 68 1.87 1.50 -17.04
N CYS A 69 1.09 0.43 -16.98
CA CYS A 69 -0.24 0.46 -16.35
C CYS A 69 -0.19 0.68 -14.83
N ILE A 70 0.82 0.11 -14.14
CA ILE A 70 1.05 0.32 -12.71
C ILE A 70 1.43 1.78 -12.47
N LEU A 71 2.40 2.31 -13.23
CA LEU A 71 2.83 3.70 -13.13
C LEU A 71 1.69 4.70 -13.41
N ASN A 72 0.83 4.40 -14.38
CA ASN A 72 -0.32 5.25 -14.69
C ASN A 72 -1.32 5.33 -13.53
N LEU A 73 -1.40 4.33 -12.64
CA LEU A 73 -2.24 4.40 -11.45
C LEU A 73 -1.69 5.36 -10.38
N SER A 74 -0.37 5.59 -10.33
CA SER A 74 0.21 6.58 -9.39
C SER A 74 -0.29 7.99 -9.66
N THR A 75 -0.79 8.29 -10.87
CA THR A 75 -1.41 9.60 -11.18
C THR A 75 -2.64 9.90 -10.32
N LEU A 76 -3.28 8.87 -9.74
CA LEU A 76 -4.45 9.02 -8.87
C LEU A 76 -4.11 9.61 -7.50
N THR A 77 -2.84 9.64 -7.11
CA THR A 77 -2.38 10.33 -5.89
C THR A 77 -2.74 11.82 -5.90
N ALA A 78 -2.84 12.45 -7.06
CA ALA A 78 -3.30 13.83 -7.17
C ALA A 78 -4.81 14.01 -6.93
N SER A 79 -5.56 12.93 -6.72
CA SER A 79 -7.01 12.95 -6.51
C SER A 79 -7.48 11.78 -5.63
N PRO A 80 -7.19 11.81 -4.31
CA PRO A 80 -7.52 10.71 -3.39
C PRO A 80 -9.01 10.32 -3.34
N GLN A 81 -9.93 11.24 -3.67
CA GLN A 81 -11.37 10.95 -3.78
C GLN A 81 -11.69 9.78 -4.74
N LEU A 82 -10.81 9.52 -5.69
CA LEU A 82 -10.93 8.46 -6.69
C LEU A 82 -10.56 7.07 -6.16
N PHE A 83 -9.94 6.97 -4.98
CA PHE A 83 -9.59 5.68 -4.39
C PHE A 83 -10.84 4.86 -4.04
N SER A 84 -11.93 5.53 -3.70
CA SER A 84 -13.23 4.88 -3.47
C SER A 84 -13.70 4.05 -4.69
N GLU A 85 -13.49 4.58 -5.90
CA GLU A 85 -13.81 3.89 -7.15
C GLU A 85 -12.84 2.72 -7.42
N LEU A 86 -11.55 2.86 -7.10
CA LEU A 86 -10.60 1.72 -7.17
C LEU A 86 -11.03 0.55 -6.28
N VAL A 87 -11.43 0.86 -5.04
CA VAL A 87 -11.95 -0.14 -4.10
C VAL A 87 -13.21 -0.79 -4.66
N ARG A 88 -14.15 0.00 -5.19
CA ARG A 88 -15.42 -0.49 -5.75
C ARG A 88 -15.22 -1.37 -6.99
N LEU A 89 -14.20 -1.10 -7.80
CA LEU A 89 -13.86 -1.88 -8.99
C LEU A 89 -13.09 -3.17 -8.67
N GLY A 90 -12.62 -3.35 -7.43
CA GLY A 90 -11.79 -4.48 -7.04
C GLY A 90 -10.33 -4.36 -7.49
N THR A 91 -9.89 -3.18 -7.94
CA THR A 91 -8.53 -2.95 -8.43
C THR A 91 -7.49 -3.22 -7.34
N VAL A 92 -7.84 -2.97 -6.07
CA VAL A 92 -6.95 -3.24 -4.92
C VAL A 92 -6.58 -4.72 -4.83
N ASP A 93 -7.50 -5.63 -5.09
CA ASP A 93 -7.21 -7.08 -5.07
C ASP A 93 -6.22 -7.46 -6.18
N THR A 94 -6.33 -6.81 -7.34
CA THR A 94 -5.40 -7.00 -8.47
C THR A 94 -4.01 -6.46 -8.15
N VAL A 95 -3.93 -5.27 -7.53
CA VAL A 95 -2.67 -4.70 -7.03
C VAL A 95 -2.03 -5.64 -5.98
N ILE A 96 -2.81 -6.19 -5.06
CA ILE A 96 -2.29 -7.20 -4.10
C ILE A 96 -1.77 -8.44 -4.82
N GLY A 97 -2.46 -8.89 -5.87
CA GLY A 97 -2.02 -10.02 -6.69
C GLY A 97 -0.65 -9.80 -7.34
N LEU A 98 -0.37 -8.56 -7.76
CA LEU A 98 0.90 -8.18 -8.39
C LEU A 98 2.11 -8.23 -7.44
N LEU A 99 1.90 -8.14 -6.12
CA LEU A 99 2.97 -8.34 -5.14
C LEU A 99 3.62 -9.74 -5.24
N ALA A 100 2.87 -10.73 -5.75
CA ALA A 100 3.37 -12.09 -5.96
C ALA A 100 3.98 -12.31 -7.37
N HIS A 101 4.06 -11.26 -8.20
CA HIS A 101 4.55 -11.38 -9.57
C HIS A 101 6.00 -11.85 -9.62
N GLU A 102 6.38 -12.74 -10.55
CA GLU A 102 7.71 -13.36 -10.60
C GLU A 102 8.84 -12.38 -10.98
N ASN A 103 8.54 -11.39 -11.83
CA ASN A 103 9.45 -10.28 -12.09
C ASN A 103 9.49 -9.33 -10.86
N ASN A 104 10.70 -9.12 -10.32
CA ASN A 104 10.94 -8.26 -9.15
C ASN A 104 10.72 -6.76 -9.46
N ASP A 105 10.85 -6.33 -10.71
CA ASP A 105 10.62 -4.94 -11.11
C ASP A 105 9.15 -4.61 -10.93
N ILE A 106 8.25 -5.38 -11.56
CA ILE A 106 6.80 -5.27 -11.37
C ILE A 106 6.39 -5.35 -9.90
N CYS A 107 7.04 -6.22 -9.10
CA CYS A 107 6.79 -6.28 -7.66
C CYS A 107 7.21 -4.98 -6.95
N SER A 108 8.35 -4.40 -7.30
CA SER A 108 8.82 -3.12 -6.79
C SER A 108 7.89 -1.98 -7.18
N ASP A 109 7.48 -1.90 -8.44
CA ASP A 109 6.57 -0.85 -8.93
C ASP A 109 5.20 -0.94 -8.27
N THR A 110 4.73 -2.16 -8.00
CA THR A 110 3.51 -2.39 -7.20
C THR A 110 3.65 -1.90 -5.76
N ILE A 111 4.82 -2.11 -5.13
CA ILE A 111 5.09 -1.61 -3.77
C ILE A 111 5.17 -0.09 -3.77
N ASN A 112 5.82 0.50 -4.77
CA ASN A 112 5.91 1.95 -4.95
C ASN A 112 4.51 2.57 -5.10
N LEU A 113 3.67 1.99 -5.97
CA LEU A 113 2.27 2.41 -6.11
C LEU A 113 1.51 2.34 -4.78
N LEU A 114 1.62 1.23 -4.03
CA LEU A 114 0.96 1.11 -2.74
C LEU A 114 1.46 2.15 -1.73
N ASN A 115 2.76 2.42 -1.73
CA ASN A 115 3.36 3.43 -0.88
C ASN A 115 2.78 4.81 -1.21
N ASP A 116 2.84 5.18 -2.49
CA ASP A 116 2.35 6.45 -3.00
C ASP A 116 0.86 6.64 -2.65
N LEU A 117 0.01 5.63 -2.87
CA LEU A 117 -1.42 5.73 -2.58
C LEU A 117 -1.75 5.80 -1.08
N LEU A 118 -0.91 5.23 -0.21
CA LEU A 118 -1.17 5.17 1.24
C LEU A 118 -0.46 6.28 2.03
N SER A 119 0.54 6.95 1.46
CA SER A 119 1.30 8.04 2.10
C SER A 119 0.70 9.43 1.87
N GLN A 120 -0.62 9.52 1.68
CA GLN A 120 -1.30 10.81 1.43
C GLN A 120 -1.43 11.60 2.74
N GLU A 121 -1.35 12.93 2.66
CA GLU A 121 -1.31 13.81 3.84
C GLU A 121 -2.69 13.99 4.50
N GLU A 122 -2.70 14.34 5.78
CA GLU A 122 -3.88 14.42 6.66
C GLU A 122 -4.78 15.66 6.42
N GLU A 123 -4.93 16.17 5.19
CA GLU A 123 -5.82 17.31 4.92
C GLU A 123 -7.31 16.86 4.90
N ALA A 124 -7.79 16.35 6.04
CA ALA A 124 -9.15 16.15 6.59
C ALA A 124 -10.36 15.73 5.70
N GLU A 125 -10.19 15.55 4.40
CA GLU A 125 -11.13 14.89 3.49
C GLU A 125 -10.45 13.70 2.77
N GLU A 126 -9.11 13.70 2.68
CA GLU A 126 -8.31 12.62 2.10
C GLU A 126 -8.24 11.37 3.01
N GLU A 127 -8.22 11.55 4.33
CA GLU A 127 -8.05 10.45 5.30
C GLU A 127 -9.15 9.37 5.13
N GLY A 128 -10.39 9.77 4.85
CA GLY A 128 -11.49 8.84 4.63
C GLY A 128 -11.35 7.99 3.37
N PHE A 129 -10.70 8.50 2.32
CA PHE A 129 -10.47 7.75 1.08
C PHE A 129 -9.26 6.83 1.19
N VAL A 130 -8.19 7.32 1.80
CA VAL A 130 -6.98 6.54 2.08
C VAL A 130 -7.30 5.40 3.06
N LEU A 131 -8.10 5.68 4.09
CA LEU A 131 -8.58 4.65 5.03
C LEU A 131 -9.40 3.57 4.32
N GLN A 132 -10.29 3.94 3.39
CA GLN A 132 -11.03 2.95 2.60
C GLN A 132 -10.11 2.07 1.74
N LEU A 133 -9.07 2.66 1.15
CA LEU A 133 -8.05 1.92 0.41
C LEU A 133 -7.27 0.97 1.34
N ALA A 134 -6.84 1.45 2.51
CA ALA A 134 -6.15 0.66 3.51
C ALA A 134 -7.02 -0.50 4.00
N GLU A 135 -8.31 -0.27 4.27
CA GLU A 135 -9.25 -1.32 4.67
C GLU A 135 -9.46 -2.37 3.59
N ALA A 136 -9.55 -1.95 2.32
CA ALA A 136 -9.58 -2.88 1.19
C ALA A 136 -8.29 -3.70 1.11
N PHE A 137 -7.13 -3.07 1.32
CA PHE A 137 -5.83 -3.72 1.32
C PHE A 137 -5.72 -4.79 2.43
N LEU A 138 -6.16 -4.45 3.65
CA LEU A 138 -6.21 -5.37 4.79
C LEU A 138 -7.14 -6.56 4.51
N LYS A 139 -8.35 -6.28 4.03
CA LYS A 139 -9.36 -7.31 3.70
C LYS A 139 -8.87 -8.27 2.61
N GLY A 140 -8.11 -7.78 1.64
CA GLY A 140 -7.50 -8.57 0.58
C GLY A 140 -6.28 -9.39 1.00
N ASN A 141 -5.93 -9.42 2.30
CA ASN A 141 -4.72 -10.07 2.83
C ASN A 141 -3.42 -9.45 2.27
N GLY A 142 -3.47 -8.14 1.95
CA GLY A 142 -2.36 -7.34 1.48
C GLY A 142 -1.12 -7.38 2.39
N PRO A 143 -1.25 -7.23 3.72
CA PRO A 143 -0.09 -7.30 4.62
C PRO A 143 0.71 -8.59 4.50
N ALA A 144 0.02 -9.73 4.35
CA ALA A 144 0.67 -11.02 4.18
C ALA A 144 1.35 -11.13 2.81
N ALA A 145 0.76 -10.56 1.76
CA ALA A 145 1.37 -10.50 0.43
C ALA A 145 2.64 -9.63 0.46
N LEU A 146 2.54 -8.41 0.97
CA LEU A 146 3.66 -7.47 1.08
C LEU A 146 4.81 -8.02 1.93
N ALA A 147 4.50 -8.67 3.06
CA ALA A 147 5.50 -9.27 3.92
C ALA A 147 6.30 -10.40 3.25
N ARG A 148 5.74 -11.06 2.23
CA ARG A 148 6.48 -12.07 1.44
C ARG A 148 7.50 -11.40 0.50
N CYS A 149 7.25 -10.17 0.07
CA CYS A 149 8.13 -9.45 -0.84
C CYS A 149 9.45 -9.04 -0.20
N LEU A 150 9.45 -8.73 1.10
CA LEU A 150 10.63 -8.26 1.84
C LEU A 150 11.88 -9.14 1.71
N LYS A 151 11.71 -10.45 1.47
CA LYS A 151 12.84 -11.41 1.31
C LYS A 151 13.31 -11.58 -0.13
N ARG A 152 12.63 -10.98 -1.11
CA ARG A 152 12.93 -11.09 -2.54
C ARG A 152 14.00 -10.12 -2.99
N PHE A 153 14.10 -8.98 -2.30
CA PHE A 153 14.99 -7.89 -2.67
C PHE A 153 16.40 -8.10 -2.11
N GLY A 154 17.40 -7.67 -2.90
CA GLY A 154 18.80 -7.68 -2.50
C GLY A 154 19.15 -6.50 -1.59
N GLU A 155 20.44 -6.40 -1.25
CA GLU A 155 21.00 -5.28 -0.49
C GLU A 155 21.60 -4.19 -1.41
N ASP A 156 21.33 -4.26 -2.71
CA ASP A 156 21.64 -3.16 -3.64
C ASP A 156 20.71 -1.96 -3.42
N GLU A 157 20.99 -0.86 -4.11
CA GLU A 157 20.25 0.40 -3.96
C GLU A 157 18.75 0.23 -4.25
N ASP A 158 18.42 -0.43 -5.38
CA ASP A 158 17.04 -0.68 -5.79
C ASP A 158 16.33 -1.64 -4.83
N GLY A 159 16.97 -2.73 -4.44
CA GLY A 159 16.40 -3.67 -3.47
C GLY A 159 16.16 -3.03 -2.10
N THR A 160 17.10 -2.21 -1.64
CA THR A 160 16.97 -1.46 -0.39
C THR A 160 15.81 -0.48 -0.46
N ARG A 161 15.65 0.23 -1.58
CA ARG A 161 14.53 1.15 -1.80
C ARG A 161 13.17 0.41 -1.78
N SER A 162 13.07 -0.74 -2.44
CA SER A 162 11.83 -1.54 -2.43
C SER A 162 11.48 -2.05 -1.03
N VAL A 163 12.49 -2.45 -0.23
CA VAL A 163 12.27 -2.80 1.18
C VAL A 163 11.82 -1.59 1.99
N TYR A 164 12.44 -0.43 1.79
CA TYR A 164 12.07 0.80 2.49
C TYR A 164 10.60 1.17 2.22
N ASN A 165 10.19 1.18 0.95
CA ASN A 165 8.81 1.50 0.57
C ASN A 165 7.81 0.45 1.09
N ALA A 166 8.20 -0.82 1.15
CA ALA A 166 7.37 -1.85 1.77
C ALA A 166 7.19 -1.62 3.29
N LEU A 167 8.24 -1.16 4.00
CA LEU A 167 8.14 -0.80 5.42
C LEU A 167 7.27 0.44 5.61
N SER A 168 7.40 1.45 4.75
CA SER A 168 6.56 2.67 4.78
C SER A 168 5.09 2.36 4.55
N VAL A 169 4.74 1.42 3.67
CA VAL A 169 3.34 0.94 3.56
C VAL A 169 2.82 0.38 4.88
N PHE A 170 3.63 -0.38 5.65
CA PHE A 170 3.20 -0.86 6.96
C PHE A 170 3.05 0.25 7.98
N GLU A 171 3.94 1.25 7.96
CA GLU A 171 3.87 2.45 8.80
C GLU A 171 2.58 3.24 8.51
N ASN A 172 2.34 3.63 7.26
CA ASN A 172 1.15 4.38 6.85
C ASN A 172 -0.14 3.67 7.29
N ILE A 173 -0.21 2.34 7.15
CA ILE A 173 -1.36 1.56 7.63
C ILE A 173 -1.49 1.61 9.16
N LEU A 174 -0.38 1.56 9.90
CA LEU A 174 -0.38 1.63 11.37
C LEU A 174 -0.78 3.01 11.88
N GLU A 175 -0.39 4.08 11.18
CA GLU A 175 -0.82 5.44 11.50
C GLU A 175 -2.33 5.59 11.32
N LEU A 176 -2.87 5.09 10.20
CA LEU A 176 -4.31 5.10 9.91
C LEU A 176 -5.13 4.18 10.82
N LYS A 177 -4.57 3.00 11.17
CA LYS A 177 -5.26 1.96 11.96
C LYS A 177 -4.33 1.34 13.01
N PRO A 178 -4.06 2.03 14.13
CA PRO A 178 -3.18 1.49 15.17
C PRO A 178 -3.67 0.16 15.76
N ASP A 179 -4.98 -0.06 15.77
CA ASP A 179 -5.65 -1.23 16.34
C ASP A 179 -5.31 -2.55 15.64
N ILE A 180 -4.79 -2.51 14.40
CA ILE A 180 -4.39 -3.72 13.66
C ILE A 180 -2.98 -4.22 14.02
N SER A 181 -2.26 -3.57 14.94
CA SER A 181 -0.87 -3.91 15.29
C SER A 181 -0.67 -5.39 15.62
N GLU A 182 -1.57 -5.98 16.41
CA GLU A 182 -1.48 -7.39 16.78
C GLU A 182 -1.71 -8.31 15.57
N GLU A 183 -2.56 -7.90 14.63
CA GLU A 183 -2.83 -8.61 13.39
C GLU A 183 -1.63 -8.58 12.43
N LEU A 184 -0.97 -7.44 12.26
CA LEU A 184 0.28 -7.36 11.52
C LEU A 184 1.35 -8.27 12.12
N LEU A 185 1.47 -8.29 13.45
CA LEU A 185 2.42 -9.16 14.14
C LEU A 185 2.08 -10.66 14.04
N LYS A 186 0.83 -11.03 13.71
CA LYS A 186 0.47 -12.44 13.38
C LYS A 186 1.07 -12.87 12.04
N GLN A 187 1.36 -11.93 11.13
CA GLN A 187 2.08 -12.21 9.89
C GLN A 187 3.54 -12.58 10.20
N SER A 188 3.81 -13.89 10.25
CA SER A 188 5.12 -14.40 10.69
C SER A 188 6.28 -13.89 9.85
N LYS A 189 6.06 -13.62 8.55
CA LYS A 189 7.09 -13.09 7.65
C LYS A 189 7.49 -11.67 8.01
N LEU A 190 6.52 -10.79 8.28
CA LEU A 190 6.78 -9.42 8.74
C LEU A 190 7.48 -9.44 10.08
N ARG A 191 6.91 -10.14 11.08
CA ARG A 191 7.51 -10.23 12.42
C ARG A 191 8.95 -10.74 12.37
N GLN A 192 9.20 -11.82 11.63
CA GLN A 192 10.55 -12.37 11.47
C GLN A 192 11.49 -11.38 10.77
N PHE A 193 11.01 -10.67 9.75
CA PHE A 193 11.81 -9.68 9.05
C PHE A 193 12.25 -8.56 10.00
N LEU A 194 11.32 -7.95 10.73
CA LEU A 194 11.60 -6.87 11.67
C LEU A 194 12.58 -7.29 12.78
N ILE A 195 12.33 -8.45 13.42
CA ILE A 195 13.22 -8.99 14.46
C ILE A 195 14.62 -9.29 13.87
N SER A 196 14.69 -9.89 12.68
CA SER A 196 15.97 -10.13 12.03
C SER A 196 16.67 -8.83 11.63
N GLY A 197 15.87 -7.78 11.36
CA GLY A 197 16.35 -6.52 10.87
C GLY A 197 17.06 -5.70 11.93
N VAL A 198 16.73 -5.88 13.21
CA VAL A 198 17.38 -5.19 14.32
C VAL A 198 18.55 -5.95 14.92
N LYS A 199 18.88 -7.16 14.44
CA LYS A 199 19.96 -7.96 15.00
C LYS A 199 21.29 -7.19 15.06
N LYS A 200 22.07 -7.48 16.10
CA LYS A 200 23.35 -6.85 16.38
C LYS A 200 24.35 -6.95 15.23
N ASP A 201 24.40 -8.09 14.53
CA ASP A 201 25.32 -8.35 13.43
C ASP A 201 24.91 -7.65 12.12
N ARG A 202 23.70 -7.11 12.03
CA ARG A 202 23.30 -6.28 10.89
C ARG A 202 24.00 -4.92 10.96
N PRO A 203 24.63 -4.45 9.86
CA PRO A 203 25.18 -3.10 9.78
C PRO A 203 24.14 -2.04 10.15
N HIS A 204 24.59 -0.95 10.78
CA HIS A 204 23.75 0.23 10.96
C HIS A 204 23.47 0.86 9.59
N GLY A 205 22.24 1.33 9.41
CA GLY A 205 21.75 1.89 8.16
C GLY A 205 20.22 1.97 8.18
N SER A 206 19.65 2.60 7.14
CA SER A 206 18.23 2.96 7.07
C SER A 206 17.28 1.82 7.38
N ILE A 207 17.51 0.62 6.83
CA ILE A 207 16.60 -0.52 7.07
C ILE A 207 16.64 -1.00 8.53
N LYS A 208 17.80 -0.97 9.19
CA LYS A 208 17.93 -1.39 10.59
C LYS A 208 17.17 -0.41 11.50
N GLN A 209 17.37 0.89 11.28
CA GLN A 209 16.65 1.95 11.97
C GLN A 209 15.14 1.82 11.75
N TYR A 210 14.70 1.68 10.50
CA TYR A 210 13.28 1.60 10.19
C TYR A 210 12.61 0.36 10.79
N CYS A 211 13.33 -0.78 10.84
CA CYS A 211 12.85 -1.95 11.56
C CYS A 211 12.68 -1.69 13.07
N ALA A 212 13.61 -0.94 13.69
CA ALA A 212 13.53 -0.58 15.10
C ALA A 212 12.35 0.35 15.39
N GLU A 213 12.15 1.39 14.56
CA GLU A 213 11.04 2.34 14.64
C GLU A 213 9.69 1.63 14.49
N LEU A 214 9.53 0.80 13.46
CA LEU A 214 8.28 0.07 13.24
C LEU A 214 7.99 -0.94 14.37
N LEU A 215 9.02 -1.60 14.92
CA LEU A 215 8.86 -2.43 16.12
C LEU A 215 8.43 -1.59 17.33
N ALA A 216 8.95 -0.38 17.49
CA ALA A 216 8.55 0.52 18.55
C ALA A 216 7.09 0.97 18.40
N MET A 217 6.65 1.34 17.19
CA MET A 217 5.24 1.66 16.91
C MET A 217 4.32 0.48 17.26
N LEU A 218 4.66 -0.72 16.78
CA LEU A 218 3.89 -1.93 17.07
C LEU A 218 3.84 -2.25 18.57
N ALA A 219 4.93 -2.02 19.31
CA ALA A 219 5.02 -2.27 20.74
C ALA A 219 4.26 -1.24 21.60
N GLN A 220 4.03 -0.03 21.08
CA GLN A 220 3.33 1.04 21.80
C GLN A 220 1.82 0.77 21.94
N ASN A 221 1.22 0.01 21.02
CA ASN A 221 -0.22 -0.17 20.97
C ASN A 221 -0.78 -0.97 22.17
N ASP A 222 -0.32 -2.21 22.39
CA ASP A 222 -0.76 -3.02 23.54
C ASP A 222 0.28 -4.05 24.04
N ASP A 223 0.00 -4.64 25.21
CA ASP A 223 0.86 -5.67 25.80
C ASP A 223 0.85 -7.00 25.01
N ALA A 224 -0.15 -7.26 24.18
CA ALA A 224 -0.19 -8.44 23.34
C ALA A 224 0.85 -8.34 22.22
N CYS A 225 1.03 -7.14 21.64
CA CYS A 225 2.06 -6.83 20.66
C CYS A 225 3.46 -7.05 21.25
N LYS A 226 3.73 -6.53 22.45
CA LYS A 226 5.01 -6.75 23.16
C LYS A 226 5.29 -8.24 23.36
N LYS A 227 4.31 -9.00 23.87
CA LYS A 227 4.45 -10.46 24.06
C LYS A 227 4.73 -11.18 22.74
N ARG A 228 4.11 -10.74 21.64
CA ARG A 228 4.32 -11.34 20.33
C ARG A 228 5.67 -10.97 19.73
N ILE A 229 6.13 -9.73 19.86
CA ILE A 229 7.48 -9.31 19.47
C ILE A 229 8.54 -10.12 20.23
N LEU A 230 8.36 -10.30 21.54
CA LEU A 230 9.30 -11.03 22.41
C LEU A 230 9.27 -12.55 22.24
N SER A 231 8.29 -13.10 21.53
CA SER A 231 8.21 -14.53 21.22
C SER A 231 9.24 -14.94 20.15
N ASP A 232 9.42 -16.25 19.95
CA ASP A 232 10.25 -16.83 18.89
C ASP A 232 11.70 -16.26 18.80
N GLY A 233 12.34 -16.01 19.94
CA GLY A 233 13.71 -15.50 20.01
C GLY A 233 13.84 -13.97 19.91
N GLY A 234 12.72 -13.25 19.83
CA GLY A 234 12.73 -11.78 19.82
C GLY A 234 13.30 -11.17 21.10
N ILE A 235 13.02 -11.77 22.27
CA ILE A 235 13.61 -11.32 23.54
C ILE A 235 15.13 -11.37 23.54
N ASP A 236 15.71 -12.50 23.11
CA ASP A 236 17.16 -12.67 23.06
C ASP A 236 17.79 -11.69 22.07
N THR A 237 17.16 -11.52 20.91
CA THR A 237 17.62 -10.59 19.86
C THR A 237 17.65 -9.15 20.39
N ILE A 238 16.56 -8.68 21.01
CA ILE A 238 16.49 -7.31 21.55
C ILE A 238 17.49 -7.11 22.70
N LEU A 239 17.62 -8.10 23.61
CA LEU A 239 18.57 -8.04 24.72
C LEU A 239 20.04 -8.03 24.24
N GLU A 240 20.37 -8.78 23.19
CA GLU A 240 21.70 -8.78 22.58
C GLU A 240 22.05 -7.41 21.98
N CYS A 241 21.09 -6.76 21.32
CA CYS A 241 21.29 -5.44 20.72
C CYS A 241 21.53 -4.36 21.79
N ILE A 242 20.68 -4.27 22.81
CA ILE A 242 20.86 -3.28 23.89
C ILE A 242 22.03 -3.63 24.84
N GLY A 243 22.44 -4.89 24.89
CA GLY A 243 23.49 -5.38 25.79
C GLY A 243 24.86 -4.76 25.52
N ASP A 244 25.15 -4.41 24.27
CA ASP A 244 26.37 -3.72 23.89
C ASP A 244 26.42 -2.28 24.40
N MET A 245 25.28 -1.58 24.38
CA MET A 245 25.14 -0.22 24.88
C MET A 245 25.31 -0.10 26.40
N ARG A 246 25.36 -1.24 27.12
CA ARG A 246 25.70 -1.26 28.54
C ARG A 246 27.20 -1.05 28.80
N LYS A 247 28.05 -1.27 27.79
CA LYS A 247 29.52 -1.25 27.94
C LYS A 247 30.18 -0.07 27.22
N ARG A 248 29.50 0.53 26.25
CA ARG A 248 29.96 1.70 25.50
C ARG A 248 28.77 2.57 25.10
N ASP A 249 29.07 3.83 24.83
CA ASP A 249 28.12 4.74 24.19
C ASP A 249 28.00 4.42 22.68
N PRO A 250 26.90 4.84 22.03
CA PRO A 250 26.77 4.81 20.57
C PRO A 250 27.91 5.55 19.88
N GLU A 251 28.40 4.99 18.76
CA GLU A 251 29.48 5.56 17.96
C GLU A 251 28.98 6.56 16.91
N SER A 252 27.69 6.52 16.57
CA SER A 252 27.02 7.44 15.64
C SER A 252 25.61 7.79 16.12
N GLU A 253 25.02 8.85 15.54
CA GLU A 253 23.61 9.18 15.81
C GLU A 253 22.68 8.08 15.29
N GLU A 254 22.98 7.48 14.14
CA GLU A 254 22.23 6.34 13.60
C GLU A 254 22.20 5.13 14.57
N GLU A 255 23.32 4.82 15.23
CA GLU A 255 23.36 3.78 16.26
C GLU A 255 22.62 4.20 17.54
N ARG A 256 22.55 5.49 17.83
CA ARG A 256 21.84 6.01 19.00
C ARG A 256 20.32 5.99 18.82
N GLU A 257 19.85 6.22 17.59
CA GLU A 257 18.42 6.17 17.22
C GLU A 257 17.89 4.73 17.13
N THR A 258 18.74 3.77 16.73
CA THR A 258 18.41 2.34 16.57
C THR A 258 18.43 1.56 17.89
#